data_AF-A0AAD6RV70-F1
#
_entry.id   AF-A0AAD6RV70-F1
#
_cell.length_a   1.000
_cell.length_b   1.000
_cell.length_c   1.000
_cell.angle_alpha   90.00
_cell.angle_beta   90.00
_cell.angle_gamma   90.00
#
_symmetry.space_group_name_H-M   'P 1'
#
loop_
_entity.id
_entity.type
_entity.pdbx_description
1 polymer ?
#
loop_
_entity_poly.entity_id
_entity_poly.type
_entity_poly.pdbx_seq_one_letter_code
_entity_poly.pdbx_strand_id
1 'polypeptide(L)'
;MDGARDSEIAMGGYQPYHLATRQPARGQIHGFRLGLWYEHLGMLDDTFLKPENEDCIRKVNQIADKYWDLYSSETLEGDLPGHLLRYPIGISSEGNVTELPGTEFFPDTKARVLDCSYQDLQRCNDMVRMLMLTVLNL
;
A
#
# COMPACT_ATOMS: atom_id res chain seq x y z
N MET A 1 3.92 -6.15 16.70
CA MET A 1 4.30 -5.19 17.76
C MET A 1 4.03 -5.68 19.18
N ASP A 2 3.57 -6.92 19.39
CA ASP A 2 3.10 -7.44 20.70
C ASP A 2 4.23 -7.66 21.72
N GLY A 3 5.48 -7.86 21.27
CA GLY A 3 6.63 -8.16 22.13
C GLY A 3 6.63 -9.58 22.74
N ALA A 4 5.48 -10.26 22.74
CA ALA A 4 5.31 -11.62 23.24
C ALA A 4 4.90 -12.66 22.16
N ARG A 5 4.89 -12.25 20.89
CA ARG A 5 4.70 -13.15 19.74
C ARG A 5 6.07 -13.44 19.11
N ASP A 6 6.38 -12.74 18.03
CA ASP A 6 7.66 -12.88 17.36
C ASP A 6 8.70 -11.92 17.95
N SER A 7 9.96 -12.36 17.99
CA SER A 7 11.08 -11.53 18.44
C SER A 7 11.51 -10.56 17.35
N GLU A 8 11.48 -9.26 17.65
CA GLU A 8 11.89 -8.19 16.74
C GLU A 8 13.01 -7.35 17.39
N ILE A 9 13.86 -6.73 16.58
CA ILE A 9 14.86 -5.75 17.02
C ILE A 9 14.84 -4.53 16.10
N ALA A 10 14.90 -3.34 16.69
CA ALA A 10 14.90 -2.07 15.96
C ALA A 10 15.93 -1.10 16.54
N MET A 11 16.47 -0.22 15.69
CA MET A 11 17.31 0.90 16.11
C MET A 11 16.60 2.22 15.77
N GLY A 12 16.68 3.18 16.69
CA GLY A 12 16.23 4.55 16.48
C GLY A 12 17.41 5.49 16.62
N GLY A 13 17.61 6.36 15.62
CA GLY A 13 18.70 7.32 15.61
C GLY A 13 18.31 8.60 14.90
N TYR A 14 18.95 9.70 15.28
CA TYR A 14 18.82 10.99 14.63
C TYR A 14 20.18 11.68 14.58
N GLN A 15 20.33 12.66 13.69
CA GLN A 15 21.55 13.45 13.60
C GLN A 15 21.38 14.76 14.39
N PRO A 16 22.11 14.97 15.51
CA PRO A 16 21.88 16.11 16.40
C PRO A 16 22.03 17.48 15.75
N TYR A 17 22.82 17.58 14.68
CA TYR A 17 23.06 18.82 13.92
C TYR A 17 22.17 18.96 12.68
N HIS A 18 21.27 18.00 12.42
CA HIS A 18 20.33 18.04 11.29
C HIS A 18 18.89 17.84 11.77
N LEU A 19 18.47 18.63 12.76
CA LEU A 19 17.12 18.59 13.32
C LEU A 19 16.16 19.55 12.58
N ALA A 20 14.90 19.15 12.46
CA ALA A 20 13.83 19.91 11.81
C ALA A 20 13.14 20.94 12.76
N THR A 21 13.87 21.52 13.72
CA THR A 21 13.28 22.38 14.77
C THR A 21 13.14 23.85 14.34
N ARG A 22 14.12 24.38 13.61
CA ARG A 22 14.14 25.77 13.12
C ARG A 22 14.30 25.90 11.61
N GLN A 23 14.81 24.84 10.99
CA GLN A 23 15.06 24.74 9.56
C GLN A 23 14.80 23.29 9.13
N PRO A 24 14.48 23.03 7.85
CA PRO A 24 14.32 21.68 7.36
C PRO A 24 15.56 20.82 7.61
N ALA A 25 15.37 19.59 8.08
CA ALA A 25 16.47 18.63 8.21
C ALA A 25 16.99 18.23 6.83
N ARG A 26 18.29 18.46 6.56
CA ARG A 26 18.97 18.12 5.29
C ARG A 26 20.18 17.22 5.51
N GLY A 27 20.07 16.28 6.43
CA GLY A 27 21.10 15.28 6.74
C GLY A 27 20.99 13.99 5.92
N GLN A 28 21.63 12.92 6.41
CA GLN A 28 21.61 11.58 5.81
C GLN A 28 20.20 10.99 5.76
N ILE A 29 19.38 11.17 6.80
CA ILE A 29 17.99 10.69 6.83
C ILE A 29 17.17 11.35 5.70
N HIS A 30 17.40 12.64 5.45
CA HIS A 30 16.74 13.37 4.39
C HIS A 30 17.14 12.85 3.00
N GLY A 31 18.45 12.66 2.78
CA GLY A 31 18.99 12.09 1.54
C GLY A 31 18.49 10.66 1.31
N PHE A 32 18.48 9.83 2.35
CA PHE A 32 17.98 8.45 2.28
C PHE A 32 16.50 8.41 1.88
N ARG A 33 15.65 9.23 2.51
CA ARG A 33 14.24 9.35 2.13
C ARG A 33 14.08 9.78 0.66
N LEU A 34 14.85 10.77 0.19
CA LEU A 34 14.80 11.18 -1.22
C LEU A 34 15.30 10.09 -2.17
N GLY A 35 16.30 9.30 -1.77
CA GLY A 35 16.76 8.14 -2.53
C GLY A 35 15.65 7.10 -2.72
N LEU A 36 14.94 6.75 -1.63
CA LEU A 36 13.78 5.85 -1.71
C LEU A 36 12.65 6.44 -2.57
N TRP A 37 12.41 7.74 -2.46
CA TRP A 37 11.40 8.41 -3.28
C TRP A 37 11.79 8.40 -4.76
N TYR A 38 13.06 8.62 -5.09
CA TYR A 38 13.56 8.50 -6.45
C TYR A 38 13.42 7.08 -6.99
N GLU A 39 13.76 6.07 -6.19
CA GLU A 39 13.60 4.66 -6.55
C GLU A 39 12.14 4.28 -6.83
N HIS A 40 11.20 4.72 -5.98
CA HIS A 40 9.79 4.36 -6.11
C HIS A 40 9.03 5.23 -7.12
N LEU A 41 9.36 6.51 -7.25
CA LEU A 41 8.66 7.43 -8.14
C LEU A 41 9.32 7.54 -9.52
N GLY A 42 10.58 7.10 -9.67
CA GLY A 42 11.37 7.23 -10.91
C GLY A 42 11.84 8.65 -11.19
N MET A 43 11.64 9.59 -10.26
CA MET A 43 11.96 11.00 -10.47
C MET A 43 12.21 11.75 -9.16
N LEU A 44 12.88 12.90 -9.28
CA LEU A 44 12.97 13.91 -8.23
C LEU A 44 12.13 15.13 -8.62
N ASP A 45 11.55 15.77 -7.60
CA ASP A 45 10.75 16.97 -7.75
C ASP A 45 10.93 17.86 -6.50
N ASP A 46 10.91 19.18 -6.68
CA ASP A 46 11.10 20.13 -5.58
C ASP A 46 9.99 20.04 -4.52
N THR A 47 8.77 19.62 -4.91
CA THR A 47 7.68 19.38 -3.96
C THR A 47 8.06 18.31 -2.94
N PHE A 48 8.86 17.31 -3.34
CA PHE A 48 9.29 16.23 -2.45
C PHE A 48 10.24 16.71 -1.36
N LEU A 49 10.81 17.92 -1.49
CA LEU A 49 11.67 18.52 -0.45
C LEU A 49 10.90 18.94 0.80
N LYS A 50 9.57 19.03 0.73
CA LYS A 50 8.64 19.42 1.81
C LYS A 50 7.44 18.45 1.83
N PRO A 51 7.62 17.20 2.31
CA PRO A 51 6.58 16.18 2.30
C PRO A 51 5.32 16.54 3.11
N GLU A 52 5.42 17.50 4.01
CA GLU A 52 4.30 18.05 4.79
C GLU A 52 3.34 18.92 3.97
N ASN A 53 3.75 19.38 2.78
CA ASN A 53 2.92 20.24 1.94
C ASN A 53 1.88 19.43 1.16
N GLU A 54 0.68 20.03 1.01
CA GLU A 54 -0.41 19.43 0.23
C GLU A 54 0.01 19.14 -1.23
N ASP A 55 0.74 20.05 -1.86
CA ASP A 55 1.23 19.87 -3.23
C ASP A 55 2.10 18.62 -3.39
N CYS A 56 2.89 18.28 -2.36
CA CYS A 56 3.72 17.08 -2.37
C CYS A 56 2.86 15.82 -2.40
N ILE A 57 1.91 15.69 -1.47
CA ILE A 57 1.07 14.49 -1.40
C ILE A 57 0.14 14.40 -2.61
N ARG A 58 -0.36 15.54 -3.11
CA ARG A 58 -1.20 15.60 -4.31
C ARG A 58 -0.42 15.09 -5.53
N LYS A 59 0.86 15.47 -5.66
CA LYS A 59 1.73 14.98 -6.74
C LYS A 59 2.10 13.51 -6.60
N VAL A 60 2.45 13.05 -5.39
CA VAL A 60 2.73 11.63 -5.11
C VAL A 60 1.53 10.76 -5.47
N ASN A 61 0.32 11.17 -5.06
CA ASN A 61 -0.92 10.44 -5.37
C ASN A 61 -1.20 10.39 -6.86
N GLN A 62 -1.03 11.51 -7.59
CA GLN A 62 -1.20 11.52 -9.05
C GLN A 62 -0.24 10.57 -9.78
N ILE A 63 1.01 10.50 -9.33
CA ILE A 63 2.00 9.57 -9.88
C ILE A 63 1.58 8.12 -9.57
N ALA A 64 1.20 7.85 -8.33
CA ALA A 64 0.79 6.52 -7.89
C ALA A 64 -0.48 6.01 -8.58
N ASP A 65 -1.44 6.91 -8.87
CA ASP A 65 -2.64 6.62 -9.66
C ASP A 65 -2.27 6.27 -11.10
N LYS A 66 -1.42 7.08 -11.73
CA LYS A 66 -0.95 6.82 -13.09
C LYS A 66 -0.21 5.48 -13.19
N TYR A 67 0.65 5.16 -12.22
CA TYR A 67 1.38 3.88 -12.22
C TYR A 67 0.45 2.71 -11.95
N TRP A 68 -0.59 2.87 -11.12
CA TRP A 68 -1.64 1.87 -10.97
C TRP A 68 -2.37 1.60 -12.29
N ASP A 69 -2.76 2.65 -13.02
CA ASP A 69 -3.44 2.51 -14.32
C ASP A 69 -2.56 1.77 -15.34
N LEU A 70 -1.26 2.06 -15.37
CA LEU A 70 -0.31 1.35 -16.24
C LEU A 70 -0.11 -0.12 -15.81
N TYR A 71 -0.02 -0.37 -14.51
CA TYR A 71 0.18 -1.72 -13.96
C TYR A 71 -1.04 -2.62 -14.16
N SER A 72 -2.25 -2.07 -14.02
CA SER A 72 -3.52 -2.81 -14.15
C SER A 72 -4.10 -2.81 -15.56
N SER A 73 -3.40 -2.20 -16.53
CA SER A 73 -3.79 -2.20 -17.94
C SER A 73 -3.66 -3.59 -18.56
N GLU A 74 -4.62 -3.97 -19.40
CA GLU A 74 -4.58 -5.20 -20.22
C GLU A 74 -3.45 -5.17 -21.26
N THR A 75 -2.97 -3.97 -21.62
CA THR A 75 -1.90 -3.77 -22.61
C THR A 75 -0.67 -3.17 -21.95
N LEU A 76 0.48 -3.84 -22.11
CA LEU A 76 1.77 -3.38 -21.63
C LEU A 76 2.50 -2.57 -22.71
N GLU A 77 2.60 -1.25 -22.52
CA GLU A 77 3.36 -0.35 -23.41
C GLU A 77 4.74 -0.01 -22.83
N GLY A 78 5.53 -1.05 -22.51
CA GLY A 78 6.89 -0.93 -21.97
C GLY A 78 6.98 -1.05 -20.45
N ASP A 79 8.17 -0.75 -19.91
CA ASP A 79 8.43 -0.83 -18.46
C ASP A 79 7.70 0.29 -17.70
N LEU A 80 7.32 0.00 -16.45
CA LEU A 80 6.76 1.02 -15.56
C LEU A 80 7.82 2.11 -15.26
N PRO A 81 7.47 3.40 -15.35
CA PRO A 81 8.42 4.48 -15.06
C PRO A 81 8.84 4.57 -13.58
N GLY A 82 8.10 3.92 -12.68
CA GLY A 82 8.38 3.80 -11.26
C GLY A 82 7.50 2.72 -10.62
N HIS A 83 7.71 2.47 -9.34
CA HIS A 83 7.15 1.31 -8.63
C HIS A 83 6.11 1.67 -7.55
N LEU A 84 5.89 2.96 -7.28
CA LEU A 84 4.87 3.38 -6.32
C LEU A 84 3.48 3.25 -6.94
N LEU A 85 2.71 2.26 -6.51
CA LEU A 85 1.32 2.09 -6.92
C LEU A 85 0.38 2.57 -5.81
N ARG A 86 -0.73 3.22 -6.17
CA ARG A 86 -1.79 3.46 -5.20
C ARG A 86 -2.34 2.09 -4.77
N TYR A 87 -2.47 1.87 -3.47
CA TYR A 87 -3.12 0.65 -2.98
C TYR A 87 -4.58 0.63 -3.48
N PRO A 88 -5.06 -0.48 -4.09
CA PRO A 88 -6.29 -0.48 -4.90
C PRO A 88 -7.59 -0.54 -4.08
N ILE A 89 -7.75 0.43 -3.18
CA ILE A 89 -8.94 0.63 -2.36
C ILE A 89 -9.48 2.04 -2.53
N GLY A 90 -10.78 2.18 -2.33
CA GLY A 90 -11.46 3.46 -2.16
C GLY A 90 -11.69 3.77 -0.68
N ILE A 91 -11.87 5.06 -0.39
CA ILE A 91 -12.35 5.54 0.91
C ILE A 91 -13.63 6.32 0.66
N SER A 92 -14.74 5.89 1.28
CA SER A 92 -16.02 6.58 1.15
C SER A 92 -16.03 7.92 1.89
N SER A 93 -17.04 8.76 1.64
CA SER A 93 -17.25 10.00 2.39
C SER A 93 -17.44 9.79 3.91
N GLU A 94 -17.78 8.57 4.32
CA GLU A 94 -17.96 8.17 5.72
C GLU A 94 -16.69 7.55 6.32
N GLY A 95 -15.62 7.41 5.53
CA GLY A 95 -14.35 6.80 5.96
C GLY A 95 -14.31 5.27 5.87
N ASN A 96 -15.31 4.64 5.26
CA ASN A 96 -15.31 3.18 5.05
C ASN A 96 -14.37 2.82 3.90
N VAL A 97 -13.62 1.72 4.06
CA VAL A 97 -12.80 1.15 2.99
C VAL A 97 -13.71 0.42 2.00
N THR A 98 -13.56 0.72 0.71
CA THR A 98 -14.35 0.14 -0.37
C THR A 98 -13.46 -0.44 -1.46
N GLU A 99 -14.00 -1.34 -2.27
CA GLU A 99 -13.34 -1.80 -3.48
C GLU A 99 -13.28 -0.62 -4.48
N LEU A 100 -12.16 -0.47 -5.19
CA LEU A 100 -12.09 0.44 -6.33
C LEU A 100 -12.82 -0.25 -7.52
N PRO A 101 -13.58 0.48 -8.35
CA PRO A 101 -14.29 -0.14 -9.47
C PRO A 101 -13.36 -0.96 -10.37
N GLY A 102 -13.70 -2.23 -10.59
CA GLY A 102 -12.90 -3.15 -11.42
C GLY A 102 -11.71 -3.81 -10.72
N THR A 103 -11.50 -3.58 -9.41
CA THR A 103 -10.37 -4.13 -8.65
C THR A 103 -10.80 -4.98 -7.46
N GLU A 104 -11.87 -5.78 -7.61
CA GLU A 104 -12.29 -6.73 -6.57
C GLU A 104 -11.13 -7.69 -6.20
N PHE A 105 -10.37 -8.12 -7.21
CA PHE A 105 -9.21 -8.99 -7.08
C PHE A 105 -7.91 -8.25 -7.44
N PHE A 106 -6.79 -8.67 -6.85
CA PHE A 106 -5.49 -8.25 -7.35
C PHE A 106 -5.31 -8.70 -8.81
N PRO A 107 -4.68 -7.89 -9.68
CA PRO A 107 -4.39 -8.26 -11.07
C PRO A 107 -3.77 -9.67 -11.15
N ASP A 108 -4.19 -10.45 -12.14
CA ASP A 108 -3.76 -11.84 -12.37
C ASP A 108 -4.09 -12.85 -11.27
N THR A 109 -4.96 -12.51 -10.31
CA THR A 109 -5.34 -13.40 -9.22
C THR A 109 -6.86 -13.55 -9.06
N LYS A 110 -7.25 -14.48 -8.19
CA LYS A 110 -8.60 -14.57 -7.59
C LYS A 110 -8.60 -14.16 -6.11
N ALA A 111 -7.54 -13.48 -5.67
CA ALA A 111 -7.39 -13.03 -4.29
C ALA A 111 -8.04 -11.65 -4.15
N ARG A 112 -9.02 -11.55 -3.25
CA ARG A 112 -9.74 -10.29 -3.04
C ARG A 112 -8.80 -9.23 -2.44
N VAL A 113 -8.91 -7.99 -2.92
CA VAL A 113 -8.14 -6.86 -2.38
C VAL A 113 -8.58 -6.54 -0.96
N LEU A 114 -9.90 -6.52 -0.75
CA LEU A 114 -10.48 -6.44 0.58
C LEU A 114 -10.63 -7.84 1.14
N ASP A 115 -10.14 -8.00 2.37
CA ASP A 115 -10.12 -9.28 3.06
C ASP A 115 -11.53 -9.88 3.19
N CYS A 116 -11.59 -11.21 3.19
CA CYS A 116 -12.73 -11.92 3.73
C CYS A 116 -12.50 -12.02 5.24
N SER A 117 -13.41 -11.47 6.05
CA SER A 117 -13.28 -11.55 7.49
C SER A 117 -13.15 -13.02 7.94
N TYR A 118 -12.50 -13.29 9.06
CA TYR A 118 -12.42 -14.65 9.63
C TYR A 118 -13.81 -15.31 9.83
N GLN A 119 -14.89 -14.51 9.93
CA GLN A 119 -16.27 -15.00 9.96
C GLN A 119 -16.72 -15.64 8.64
N ASP A 120 -16.17 -15.20 7.50
CA ASP A 120 -16.44 -15.78 6.18
C ASP A 120 -15.73 -17.11 5.98
N LEU A 121 -14.54 -17.28 6.58
CA LEU A 121 -13.82 -18.58 6.65
C LEU A 121 -14.59 -19.61 7.49
N GLN A 122 -15.22 -19.18 8.60
CA GLN A 122 -16.06 -20.07 9.42
C GLN A 122 -17.30 -20.54 8.65
N ARG A 123 -17.97 -19.64 7.91
CA ARG A 123 -19.10 -19.98 7.02
C ARG A 123 -18.71 -20.96 5.92
N CYS A 124 -17.56 -20.79 5.28
CA CYS A 124 -17.06 -21.74 4.30
C CYS A 124 -16.77 -23.12 4.92
N ASN A 125 -16.17 -23.16 6.11
CA ASN A 125 -15.95 -24.42 6.84
C ASN A 125 -17.26 -25.11 7.25
N ASP A 126 -18.27 -24.35 7.67
CA ASP A 126 -19.58 -24.89 8.02
C ASP A 126 -20.34 -25.40 6.78
N MET A 127 -20.17 -24.74 5.62
CA MET A 127 -20.77 -25.17 4.36
C MET A 127 -20.10 -26.44 3.80
N VAL A 128 -18.78 -26.57 3.93
CA VAL A 128 -18.04 -27.81 3.58
C VAL A 128 -18.42 -28.96 4.50
N ARG A 129 -18.62 -28.70 5.81
CA ARG A 129 -19.16 -29.70 6.75
C ARG A 129 -20.59 -30.12 6.40
N MET A 130 -21.45 -29.18 5.98
CA MET A 130 -22.82 -29.46 5.59
C MET A 130 -22.89 -30.29 4.29
N LEU A 131 -22.01 -30.02 3.32
CA LEU A 131 -21.88 -30.87 2.12
C LEU A 131 -21.36 -32.28 2.44
N MET A 132 -20.34 -32.42 3.30
CA MET A 132 -19.84 -33.75 3.69
C MET A 132 -20.88 -34.58 4.47
N LEU A 133 -21.68 -33.94 5.34
CA LEU A 133 -22.78 -34.61 6.05
C LEU A 133 -23.93 -35.05 5.13
N THR A 134 -24.12 -34.38 3.98
CA THR A 134 -25.15 -34.75 3.00
C THR A 134 -24.69 -35.90 2.10
N VAL A 135 -23.40 -35.99 1.80
CA VAL A 135 -22.80 -37.10 1.02
C VAL A 135 -22.63 -38.38 1.84
N LEU A 136 -22.48 -38.28 3.17
CA LEU A 136 -22.36 -39.44 4.06
C LEU A 136 -23.70 -40.06 4.50
N ASN A 137 -24.84 -39.43 4.18
CA ASN A 137 -26.18 -39.90 4.52
C ASN A 137 -27.03 -40.30 3.29
N LEU A 138 -26.39 -40.49 2.12
CA LEU A 138 -26.94 -41.13 0.92
C LEU A 138 -26.15 -42.42 0.65
#